data_AF-A0A7X0B2L1-F1
#
_entry.id   AF-A0A7X0B2L1-F1
#
_cell.length_a   1.000
_cell.length_b   1.000
_cell.length_c   1.000
_cell.angle_alpha   90.00
_cell.angle_beta   90.00
_cell.angle_gamma   90.00
#
_symmetry.space_group_name_H-M   'P 1'
#
loop_
_entity.id
_entity.type
_entity.pdbx_description
1 polymer ?
#
loop_
_entity_poly.entity_id
_entity_poly.type
_entity_poly.pdbx_seq_one_letter_code
_entity_poly.pdbx_strand_id
1 'polypeptide(L)'
;MTGTNYAGGAEFAAIDLWASPPPILMIAAVTLLSTAAEATADMGNRRDRRWLGGSVAARHQLRELETAMTIKRYLDDRALNGVVEVTAVIPGDRPIVRCNETWFHAQGGGQKADRGTLAAIPVLDVRHAPDGAVDHIVAVSDGLEVGGRYAFAVDEEWRVLNSKFHTAAHLLVSVCESMFPSVSVIAGHQWPGEARVDFVGEAVEEIIERSDQLEQVIRDEIRRDLPVTFVGDPYVSRACQIGGYAPIACSGTHALSTGELGQFRIRSAKLKRGQLRLGYEITAA
;
A
#
# COMPACT_ATOMS: atom_id res chain seq x y z
N MET A 1 12.33 3.03 -18.13
CA MET A 1 11.37 3.65 -17.20
C MET A 1 9.98 3.16 -17.55
N THR A 2 9.42 2.26 -16.73
CA THR A 2 7.98 2.08 -16.47
C THR A 2 7.85 1.11 -15.29
N GLY A 3 8.37 1.50 -14.13
CA GLY A 3 7.89 0.97 -12.87
C GLY A 3 6.66 1.78 -12.52
N THR A 4 5.48 1.37 -13.00
CA THR A 4 4.21 1.83 -12.45
C THR A 4 4.12 1.27 -11.04
N ASN A 5 4.78 1.96 -10.10
CA ASN A 5 4.69 1.68 -8.68
C ASN A 5 3.25 1.90 -8.26
N TYR A 6 2.66 0.85 -7.69
CA TYR A 6 1.35 0.82 -7.09
C TYR A 6 1.15 2.05 -6.21
N ALA A 7 0.44 3.05 -6.74
CA ALA A 7 -0.17 4.09 -5.93
C ALA A 7 -1.28 3.40 -5.13
N GLY A 8 -1.27 3.56 -3.80
CA GLY A 8 -2.18 2.93 -2.84
C GLY A 8 -3.65 3.34 -2.98
N GLY A 9 -4.22 3.18 -4.18
CA GLY A 9 -5.63 3.36 -4.48
C GLY A 9 -6.34 2.01 -4.50
N ALA A 10 -7.09 1.74 -3.42
CA ALA A 10 -8.00 0.62 -3.25
C ALA A 10 -7.46 -0.75 -3.69
N GLU A 11 -6.85 -1.47 -2.74
CA GLU A 11 -6.47 -2.89 -2.88
C GLU A 11 -7.64 -3.79 -3.35
N PHE A 12 -8.89 -3.29 -3.22
CA PHE A 12 -10.13 -3.95 -3.65
C PHE A 12 -10.66 -3.52 -5.02
N ALA A 13 -10.13 -2.45 -5.64
CA ALA A 13 -10.45 -2.07 -7.02
C ALA A 13 -9.52 -2.76 -8.03
N ALA A 14 -8.43 -3.38 -7.56
CA ALA A 14 -7.41 -4.00 -8.42
C ALA A 14 -7.74 -5.43 -8.88
N ILE A 15 -8.82 -6.04 -8.37
CA ILE A 15 -9.21 -7.43 -8.70
C ILE A 15 -9.66 -7.54 -10.17
N ASP A 16 -10.27 -6.48 -10.75
CA ASP A 16 -10.68 -6.47 -12.16
C ASP A 16 -9.54 -6.25 -13.18
N LEU A 17 -8.32 -5.92 -12.73
CA LEU A 17 -7.18 -5.73 -13.65
C LEU A 17 -6.55 -7.04 -14.13
N TRP A 18 -6.89 -8.18 -13.52
CA TRP A 18 -6.29 -9.48 -13.82
C TRP A 18 -7.17 -10.36 -14.73
N ALA A 19 -8.43 -9.97 -14.99
CA ALA A 19 -9.38 -10.76 -15.79
C ALA A 19 -9.52 -10.29 -17.25
N SER A 20 -8.76 -9.31 -17.72
CA SER A 20 -8.76 -8.87 -19.12
C SER A 20 -7.44 -8.20 -19.49
N PRO A 21 -6.84 -8.48 -20.66
CA PRO A 21 -5.47 -8.04 -20.97
C PRO A 21 -5.40 -6.51 -21.02
N PRO A 22 -4.58 -5.83 -20.20
CA PRO A 22 -4.39 -4.39 -20.33
C PRO A 22 -3.54 -4.06 -21.57
N PRO A 23 -3.66 -2.84 -22.14
CA PRO A 23 -3.35 -2.57 -23.54
C PRO A 23 -1.85 -2.41 -23.78
N ILE A 24 -1.14 -3.52 -23.95
CA ILE A 24 0.23 -3.57 -24.49
C ILE A 24 0.30 -2.90 -25.88
N LEU A 25 -0.82 -2.89 -26.62
CA LEU A 25 -0.95 -2.21 -27.92
C LEU A 25 -0.91 -0.68 -27.84
N MET A 26 -1.29 -0.06 -26.72
CA MET A 26 -1.19 1.40 -26.53
C MET A 26 0.26 1.85 -26.30
N ILE A 27 1.07 1.02 -25.62
CA ILE A 27 2.48 1.31 -25.35
C ILE A 27 3.31 1.22 -26.64
N ALA A 28 3.01 0.23 -27.49
CA ALA A 28 3.65 0.10 -28.80
C ALA A 28 3.31 1.27 -29.74
N ALA A 29 2.06 1.76 -29.74
CA ALA A 29 1.64 2.87 -30.59
C ALA A 29 2.30 4.22 -30.21
N VAL A 30 2.47 4.50 -28.91
CA VAL A 30 3.09 5.75 -28.43
C VAL A 30 4.60 5.76 -28.69
N THR A 31 5.26 4.61 -28.63
CA THR A 31 6.71 4.49 -28.88
C THR A 31 7.04 4.51 -30.38
N LEU A 32 6.13 4.02 -31.24
CA LEU A 32 6.26 4.11 -32.69
C LEU A 32 5.95 5.53 -33.23
N LEU A 33 5.06 6.29 -32.57
CA LEU A 33 4.76 7.67 -32.95
C LEU A 33 5.85 8.67 -32.54
N SER A 34 6.55 8.43 -31.41
CA SER A 34 7.67 9.29 -30.99
C SER A 34 8.92 9.07 -31.84
N THR A 35 9.20 7.82 -32.24
CA THR A 35 10.37 7.47 -33.07
C THR A 35 10.21 7.92 -34.53
N ALA A 36 8.98 7.98 -35.06
CA ALA A 36 8.70 8.50 -36.41
C ALA A 36 8.81 10.05 -36.51
N ALA A 37 8.50 10.77 -35.42
CA ALA A 37 8.65 12.23 -35.36
C ALA A 37 10.13 12.68 -35.36
N GLU A 38 11.02 11.87 -34.78
CA GLU A 38 12.47 12.12 -34.80
C GLU A 38 13.12 11.70 -36.13
N ALA A 39 12.62 10.64 -36.77
CA ALA A 39 13.17 10.15 -38.05
C ALA A 39 12.79 11.01 -39.28
N THR A 40 11.77 11.86 -39.18
CA THR A 40 11.35 12.76 -40.29
C THR A 40 12.05 14.12 -40.26
N ALA A 41 12.77 14.45 -39.18
CA ALA A 41 13.56 15.67 -39.07
C ALA A 41 15.03 15.50 -39.52
N ASP A 42 15.49 14.27 -39.82
CA ASP A 42 16.91 13.95 -40.08
C ASP A 42 17.24 13.53 -41.54
N MET A 43 16.40 13.89 -42.52
CA MET A 43 16.75 13.77 -43.95
C MET A 43 17.33 15.07 -44.51
N GLY A 44 18.27 15.67 -43.79
CA GLY A 44 18.97 16.86 -44.24
C GLY A 44 20.32 16.98 -43.58
N ASN A 45 21.36 16.56 -44.30
CA ASN A 45 22.77 16.85 -44.06
C ASN A 45 23.58 15.82 -43.25
N ARG A 46 24.08 14.80 -43.97
CA ARG A 46 25.24 14.00 -43.55
C ARG A 46 26.50 14.87 -43.57
N ARG A 47 27.00 15.27 -42.40
CA ARG A 47 28.43 15.35 -42.02
C ARG A 47 28.51 15.81 -40.56
N ASP A 48 29.52 15.31 -39.86
CA ASP A 48 29.87 15.54 -38.44
C ASP A 48 29.16 14.67 -37.39
N ARG A 49 29.69 13.44 -37.22
CA ARG A 49 29.47 12.67 -35.99
C ARG A 49 30.35 13.23 -34.88
N ARG A 50 29.73 13.98 -33.97
CA ARG A 50 30.18 14.06 -32.57
C ARG A 50 29.10 13.43 -31.72
N TRP A 51 29.40 12.28 -31.12
CA TRP A 51 28.55 11.66 -30.10
C TRP A 51 28.55 12.59 -28.89
N LEU A 52 27.58 13.51 -28.81
CA LEU A 52 27.31 14.29 -27.61
C LEU A 52 26.50 13.38 -26.68
N GLY A 53 27.19 12.82 -25.69
CA GLY A 53 26.57 12.00 -24.65
C GLY A 53 25.36 12.70 -24.03
N GLY A 54 24.36 11.89 -23.65
CA GLY A 54 23.09 12.35 -23.09
C GLY A 54 23.27 13.55 -22.15
N SER A 55 22.51 14.61 -22.43
CA SER A 55 22.70 15.94 -21.87
C SER A 55 22.77 15.89 -20.35
N VAL A 56 23.60 16.75 -19.77
CA VAL A 56 23.70 16.93 -18.31
C VAL A 56 22.32 17.21 -17.70
N ALA A 57 21.43 17.88 -18.44
CA ALA A 57 20.03 18.13 -18.05
C ALA A 57 19.22 16.83 -17.89
N ALA A 58 19.30 15.88 -18.83
CA ALA A 58 18.58 14.61 -18.70
C ALA A 58 19.09 13.76 -17.52
N ARG A 59 20.41 13.81 -17.25
CA ARG A 59 20.99 13.15 -16.07
C ARG A 59 20.61 13.85 -14.77
N HIS A 60 20.55 15.18 -14.77
CA HIS A 60 20.09 15.97 -13.62
C HIS A 60 18.64 15.67 -13.30
N GLN A 61 17.79 15.61 -14.33
CA GLN A 61 16.35 15.36 -14.21
C GLN A 61 16.07 13.91 -13.77
N LEU A 62 16.84 12.94 -14.24
CA LEU A 62 16.80 11.56 -13.72
C LEU A 62 17.28 11.48 -12.26
N ARG A 63 18.34 12.23 -11.90
CA ARG A 63 18.80 12.32 -10.51
C ARG A 63 17.75 12.98 -9.63
N GLU A 64 17.11 14.04 -10.08
CA GLU A 64 16.01 14.72 -9.37
C GLU A 64 14.80 13.79 -9.18
N LEU A 65 14.44 13.00 -10.19
CA LEU A 65 13.38 11.98 -10.09
C LEU A 65 13.77 10.80 -9.16
N GLU A 66 15.02 10.36 -9.18
CA GLU A 66 15.56 9.37 -8.23
C GLU A 66 15.64 9.90 -6.79
N THR A 67 15.89 11.21 -6.63
CA THR A 67 15.90 11.88 -5.31
C THR A 67 14.48 12.17 -4.80
N ALA A 68 13.48 12.18 -5.69
CA ALA A 68 12.08 12.44 -5.34
C ALA A 68 11.33 11.22 -4.80
N MET A 69 11.71 10.00 -5.19
CA MET A 69 11.02 8.79 -4.73
C MET A 69 11.54 8.30 -3.37
N THR A 70 10.63 8.08 -2.42
CA THR A 70 10.95 7.46 -1.13
C THR A 70 10.87 5.93 -1.24
N ILE A 71 11.93 5.22 -0.87
CA ILE A 71 11.93 3.75 -0.79
C ILE A 71 11.12 3.31 0.44
N LYS A 72 10.06 2.52 0.22
CA LYS A 72 9.14 2.05 1.27
C LYS A 72 9.63 0.74 1.90
N ARG A 73 10.59 0.85 2.82
CA ARG A 73 11.26 -0.29 3.47
C ARG A 73 10.34 -1.17 4.30
N TYR A 74 9.22 -0.67 4.77
CA TYR A 74 8.25 -1.50 5.52
C TYR A 74 7.67 -2.68 4.70
N LEU A 75 7.88 -2.70 3.38
CA LEU A 75 7.42 -3.76 2.48
C LEU A 75 8.28 -5.02 2.55
N ASP A 76 9.58 -4.89 2.83
CA ASP A 76 10.58 -5.97 2.84
C ASP A 76 11.41 -6.06 4.14
N ASP A 77 11.38 -5.03 4.98
CA ASP A 77 12.07 -4.95 6.25
C ASP A 77 11.11 -4.52 7.38
N ARG A 78 11.16 -5.24 8.50
CA ARG A 78 10.30 -5.04 9.67
C ARG A 78 10.95 -4.16 10.75
N ALA A 79 12.11 -3.58 10.51
CA ALA A 79 12.72 -2.65 11.44
C ALA A 79 11.75 -1.51 11.82
N LEU A 80 11.75 -1.16 13.10
CA LEU A 80 10.91 -0.08 13.63
C LEU A 80 11.73 1.16 13.99
N ASN A 81 13.05 1.09 13.84
CA ASN A 81 13.97 2.17 14.10
C ASN A 81 15.15 2.09 13.14
N GLY A 82 15.83 3.23 12.95
CA GLY A 82 16.97 3.33 12.07
C GLY A 82 17.35 4.77 11.81
N VAL A 83 18.08 5.01 10.72
CA VAL A 83 18.53 6.34 10.31
C VAL A 83 18.17 6.57 8.85
N VAL A 84 17.59 7.72 8.55
CA VAL A 84 17.19 8.14 7.20
C VAL A 84 17.84 9.47 6.83
N GLU A 85 17.99 9.73 5.54
CA GLU A 85 18.46 11.00 5.01
C GLU A 85 17.28 11.85 4.54
N VAL A 86 17.20 13.10 5.00
CA VAL A 86 16.14 14.04 4.63
C VAL A 86 16.41 14.56 3.22
N THR A 87 15.44 14.41 2.32
CA THR A 87 15.53 14.85 0.92
C THR A 87 14.77 16.15 0.67
N ALA A 88 13.77 16.47 1.50
CA ALA A 88 13.06 17.75 1.44
C ALA A 88 12.50 18.13 2.82
N VAL A 89 12.49 19.44 3.08
CA VAL A 89 11.79 20.07 4.21
C VAL A 89 10.87 21.15 3.65
N ILE A 90 9.57 20.99 3.84
CA ILE A 90 8.55 21.91 3.35
C ILE A 90 7.92 22.60 4.58
N PRO A 91 8.21 23.89 4.81
CA PRO A 91 7.70 24.60 5.98
C PRO A 91 6.20 24.90 5.86
N GLY A 92 5.55 25.10 7.01
CA GLY A 92 4.14 25.47 7.13
C GLY A 92 3.62 25.19 8.54
N ASP A 93 2.33 25.42 8.79
CA ASP A 93 1.71 25.14 10.10
C ASP A 93 1.75 23.65 10.47
N ARG A 94 1.80 22.79 9.44
CA ARG A 94 2.08 21.36 9.54
C ARG A 94 3.23 21.04 8.59
N PRO A 95 4.50 21.18 9.04
CA PRO A 95 5.65 20.97 8.19
C PRO A 95 5.68 19.53 7.64
N ILE A 96 6.18 19.39 6.42
CA ILE A 96 6.36 18.09 5.75
C ILE A 96 7.85 17.83 5.60
N VAL A 97 8.26 16.61 5.94
CA VAL A 97 9.61 16.11 5.73
C VAL A 97 9.54 14.89 4.82
N ARG A 98 10.40 14.88 3.79
CA ARG A 98 10.59 13.72 2.92
C ARG A 98 11.96 13.13 3.15
N CYS A 99 12.05 11.82 3.04
CA CYS A 99 13.28 11.07 3.22
C CYS A 99 13.56 10.19 1.99
N ASN A 100 14.81 9.78 1.83
CA ASN A 100 15.23 8.84 0.79
C ASN A 100 14.56 7.46 0.94
N GLU A 101 14.34 7.03 2.18
CA GLU A 101 13.65 5.79 2.51
C GLU A 101 12.80 5.95 3.79
N THR A 102 11.85 5.04 4.01
CA THR A 102 10.97 5.08 5.18
C THR A 102 10.47 3.70 5.58
N TRP A 103 10.39 3.46 6.88
CA TRP A 103 9.69 2.32 7.48
C TRP A 103 8.30 2.69 7.97
N PHE A 104 7.85 3.95 7.83
CA PHE A 104 6.47 4.31 8.12
C PHE A 104 5.55 3.88 6.97
N HIS A 105 4.49 3.16 7.27
CA HIS A 105 3.36 2.95 6.38
C HIS A 105 2.57 4.27 6.27
N ALA A 106 2.49 4.79 5.05
CA ALA A 106 1.64 5.92 4.72
C ALA A 106 0.18 5.46 4.63
N GLN A 107 -0.77 6.31 5.03
CA GLN A 107 -2.19 5.93 4.98
C GLN A 107 -2.62 5.53 3.56
N GLY A 108 -3.18 4.32 3.43
CA GLY A 108 -3.54 3.71 2.15
C GLY A 108 -4.15 2.31 2.37
N GLY A 109 -4.80 1.74 1.35
CA GLY A 109 -5.38 0.38 1.44
C GLY A 109 -6.51 0.20 2.48
N GLY A 110 -6.97 1.30 3.08
CA GLY A 110 -7.89 1.31 4.22
C GLY A 110 -7.19 1.23 5.59
N GLN A 111 -5.87 1.03 5.64
CA GLN A 111 -5.07 1.01 6.87
C GLN A 111 -4.66 2.44 7.27
N LYS A 112 -4.62 2.72 8.57
CA LYS A 112 -4.14 4.03 9.08
C LYS A 112 -2.66 4.23 8.78
N ALA A 113 -2.25 5.49 8.69
CA ALA A 113 -0.83 5.83 8.74
C ALA A 113 -0.22 5.39 10.06
N ASP A 114 1.07 5.07 10.01
CA ASP A 114 1.86 5.01 11.22
C ASP A 114 2.09 6.37 11.85
N ARG A 115 2.53 6.31 13.09
CA ARG A 115 3.03 7.44 13.87
C ARG A 115 4.34 7.04 14.53
N GLY A 116 5.04 8.02 15.07
CA GLY A 116 6.34 7.80 15.70
C GLY A 116 7.14 9.09 15.76
N THR A 117 8.45 9.00 15.56
CA THR A 117 9.34 10.17 15.59
C THR A 117 10.38 10.15 14.47
N LEU A 118 10.80 11.35 14.07
CA LEU A 118 11.94 11.62 13.21
C LEU A 118 12.81 12.68 13.90
N ALA A 119 14.08 12.40 14.17
CA ALA A 119 14.94 13.24 15.01
C ALA A 119 14.33 13.55 16.40
N ALA A 120 13.63 12.58 17.01
CA ALA A 120 12.82 12.75 18.22
C ALA A 120 11.64 13.75 18.10
N ILE A 121 11.39 14.31 16.92
CA ILE A 121 10.22 15.14 16.63
C ILE A 121 9.04 14.22 16.29
N PRO A 122 7.85 14.43 16.89
CA PRO A 122 6.67 13.64 16.56
C PRO A 122 6.29 13.70 15.07
N VAL A 123 6.14 12.53 14.45
CA VAL A 123 5.50 12.35 13.14
C VAL A 123 4.00 12.16 13.40
N LEU A 124 3.22 13.15 13.00
CA LEU A 124 1.79 13.24 13.29
C LEU A 124 0.93 12.45 12.28
N ASP A 125 1.40 12.34 11.05
CA ASP A 125 0.70 11.65 9.96
C ASP A 125 1.68 11.34 8.81
N VAL A 126 1.37 10.34 7.99
CA VAL A 126 2.22 9.89 6.88
C VAL A 126 1.37 9.65 5.63
N ARG A 127 1.72 10.29 4.52
CA ARG A 127 0.89 10.32 3.30
C ARG A 127 1.69 9.99 2.05
N HIS A 128 1.04 9.36 1.07
CA HIS A 128 1.58 9.25 -0.27
C HIS A 128 1.49 10.60 -0.96
N ALA A 129 2.62 11.10 -1.47
CA ALA A 129 2.64 12.27 -2.32
C ALA A 129 2.28 11.88 -3.77
N PRO A 130 1.72 12.82 -4.58
CA PRO A 130 1.37 12.55 -5.98
C PRO A 130 2.56 12.17 -6.87
N ASP A 131 3.77 12.58 -6.50
CA ASP A 131 5.03 12.32 -7.21
C ASP A 131 5.71 11.00 -6.80
N GLY A 132 5.07 10.20 -5.95
CA GLY A 132 5.59 8.92 -5.47
C GLY A 132 6.45 9.02 -4.20
N ALA A 133 6.71 10.22 -3.68
CA ALA A 133 7.34 10.42 -2.38
C ALA A 133 6.42 10.00 -1.22
N VAL A 134 6.99 9.95 -0.02
CA VAL A 134 6.22 9.84 1.22
C VAL A 134 6.39 11.11 2.05
N ASP A 135 5.26 11.78 2.28
CA ASP A 135 5.17 12.97 3.13
C ASP A 135 5.05 12.55 4.59
N HIS A 136 6.04 12.89 5.40
CA HIS A 136 5.98 12.76 6.85
C HIS A 136 5.59 14.10 7.43
N ILE A 137 4.35 14.21 7.93
CA ILE A 137 3.85 15.44 8.53
C ILE A 137 4.32 15.47 9.98
N VAL A 138 5.22 16.39 10.31
CA VAL A 138 5.87 16.48 11.63
C VAL A 138 5.30 17.64 12.46
N ALA A 139 5.51 17.60 13.77
CA ALA A 139 5.04 18.65 14.67
C ALA A 139 5.77 19.99 14.46
N VAL A 140 7.09 19.94 14.19
CA VAL A 140 7.96 21.07 13.88
C VAL A 140 9.05 20.60 12.92
N SER A 141 9.70 21.50 12.18
CA SER A 141 10.81 21.16 11.28
C SER A 141 12.14 21.81 11.68
N ASP A 142 12.21 22.50 12.82
CA ASP A 142 13.41 23.18 13.28
C ASP A 142 14.56 22.19 13.50
N GLY A 143 15.73 22.49 12.94
CA GLY A 143 16.93 21.65 13.02
C GLY A 143 16.95 20.46 12.05
N LEU A 144 15.92 20.28 11.23
CA LEU A 144 15.94 19.34 10.11
C LEU A 144 16.46 20.04 8.86
N GLU A 145 17.50 19.48 8.26
CA GLU A 145 18.15 20.01 7.07
C GLU A 145 18.17 18.97 5.95
N VAL A 146 18.01 19.43 4.70
CA VAL A 146 18.17 18.57 3.53
C VAL A 146 19.59 18.04 3.46
N GLY A 147 19.74 16.73 3.24
CA GLY A 147 21.00 15.98 3.32
C GLY A 147 21.38 15.56 4.75
N GLY A 148 20.66 16.03 5.77
CA GLY A 148 20.87 15.62 7.15
C GLY A 148 20.40 14.19 7.39
N ARG A 149 21.12 13.47 8.27
CA ARG A 149 20.83 12.09 8.65
C ARG A 149 20.26 12.05 10.06
N TYR A 150 19.06 11.54 10.21
CA TYR A 150 18.33 11.57 11.47
C TYR A 150 17.77 10.20 11.83
N ALA A 151 17.74 9.92 13.13
CA ALA A 151 17.10 8.71 13.63
C ALA A 151 15.59 8.77 13.41
N PHE A 152 14.98 7.66 13.02
CA PHE A 152 13.53 7.47 13.05
C PHE A 152 13.15 6.37 14.03
N ALA A 153 11.94 6.45 14.57
CA ALA A 153 11.33 5.38 15.34
C ALA A 153 9.82 5.34 15.06
N VAL A 154 9.32 4.20 14.57
CA VAL A 154 7.89 3.90 14.44
C VAL A 154 7.36 3.48 15.80
N ASP A 155 6.15 3.94 16.14
CA ASP A 155 5.42 3.45 17.31
C ASP A 155 5.01 1.97 17.10
N GLU A 156 5.68 1.07 17.81
CA GLU A 156 5.50 -0.38 17.70
C GLU A 156 4.08 -0.81 18.06
N GLU A 157 3.54 -0.35 19.19
CA GLU A 157 2.21 -0.74 19.65
C GLU A 157 1.14 -0.33 18.63
N TRP A 158 1.28 0.88 18.08
CA TRP A 158 0.39 1.38 17.03
C TRP A 158 0.52 0.59 15.74
N ARG A 159 1.75 0.31 15.28
CA ARG A 159 2.00 -0.50 14.09
C ARG A 159 1.35 -1.87 14.24
N VAL A 160 1.67 -2.58 15.32
CA VAL A 160 1.17 -3.93 15.59
C VAL A 160 -0.35 -3.94 15.61
N LEU A 161 -0.98 -2.99 16.30
CA LEU A 161 -2.44 -2.86 16.33
C LEU A 161 -3.04 -2.74 14.92
N ASN A 162 -2.54 -1.80 14.11
CA ASN A 162 -3.06 -1.58 12.76
C ASN A 162 -2.75 -2.75 11.82
N SER A 163 -1.61 -3.42 11.97
CA SER A 163 -1.27 -4.63 11.21
C SER A 163 -2.22 -5.79 11.51
N LYS A 164 -2.64 -5.95 12.77
CA LYS A 164 -3.64 -6.95 13.17
C LYS A 164 -5.00 -6.64 12.55
N PHE A 165 -5.47 -5.40 12.62
CA PHE A 165 -6.73 -5.02 11.96
C PHE A 165 -6.66 -5.23 10.44
N HIS A 166 -5.55 -4.89 9.78
CA HIS A 166 -5.38 -5.16 8.35
C HIS A 166 -5.49 -6.66 8.05
N THR A 167 -4.75 -7.48 8.80
CA THR A 167 -4.77 -8.95 8.65
C THR A 167 -6.15 -9.55 8.91
N ALA A 168 -6.89 -9.03 9.90
CA ALA A 168 -8.25 -9.47 10.18
C ALA A 168 -9.22 -9.19 9.02
N ALA A 169 -9.07 -8.06 8.32
CA ALA A 169 -9.84 -7.80 7.10
C ALA A 169 -9.49 -8.80 5.99
N HIS A 170 -8.20 -9.09 5.78
CA HIS A 170 -7.80 -10.08 4.79
C HIS A 170 -8.36 -11.47 5.11
N LEU A 171 -8.29 -11.89 6.38
CA LEU A 171 -8.87 -13.16 6.80
C LEU A 171 -10.39 -13.18 6.59
N LEU A 172 -11.10 -12.11 6.94
CA LEU A 172 -12.54 -11.98 6.68
C LEU A 172 -12.85 -12.11 5.18
N VAL A 173 -12.11 -11.40 4.31
CA VAL A 173 -12.26 -11.50 2.86
C VAL A 173 -12.03 -12.93 2.37
N SER A 174 -10.88 -13.52 2.72
CA SER A 174 -10.51 -14.87 2.28
C SER A 174 -11.51 -15.94 2.71
N VAL A 175 -12.01 -15.89 3.95
CA VAL A 175 -13.02 -16.84 4.43
C VAL A 175 -14.36 -16.58 3.75
N CYS A 176 -14.76 -15.32 3.59
CA CYS A 176 -16.02 -14.95 2.96
C CYS A 176 -16.08 -15.44 1.50
N GLU A 177 -15.07 -15.11 0.68
CA GLU A 177 -15.01 -15.54 -0.72
C GLU A 177 -14.88 -17.07 -0.87
N SER A 178 -14.29 -17.75 0.13
CA SER A 178 -14.23 -19.21 0.16
C SER A 178 -15.57 -19.86 0.53
N MET A 179 -16.36 -19.25 1.42
CA MET A 179 -17.63 -19.80 1.90
C MET A 179 -18.80 -19.47 0.99
N PHE A 180 -18.76 -18.32 0.33
CA PHE A 180 -19.82 -17.78 -0.50
C PHE A 180 -19.25 -17.48 -1.91
N PRO A 181 -19.21 -18.49 -2.80
CA PRO A 181 -18.85 -18.25 -4.19
C PRO A 181 -19.75 -17.16 -4.78
N SER A 182 -19.22 -16.38 -5.73
CA SER A 182 -19.92 -15.24 -6.36
C SER A 182 -20.09 -13.99 -5.48
N VAL A 183 -19.31 -13.87 -4.40
CA VAL A 183 -19.09 -12.58 -3.72
C VAL A 183 -17.69 -12.07 -3.99
N SER A 184 -17.53 -10.75 -3.99
CA SER A 184 -16.25 -10.10 -4.16
C SER A 184 -16.17 -8.89 -3.26
N VAL A 185 -14.99 -8.66 -2.70
CA VAL A 185 -14.70 -7.45 -1.92
C VAL A 185 -14.54 -6.24 -2.85
N ILE A 186 -15.07 -5.09 -2.45
CA ILE A 186 -14.97 -3.83 -3.20
C ILE A 186 -14.37 -2.67 -2.41
N ALA A 187 -14.39 -2.75 -1.08
CA ALA A 187 -13.75 -1.76 -0.22
C ALA A 187 -13.43 -2.33 1.16
N GLY A 188 -12.46 -1.72 1.84
CA GLY A 188 -12.11 -2.01 3.21
C GLY A 188 -11.68 -0.74 3.95
N HIS A 189 -11.90 -0.74 5.26
CA HIS A 189 -11.47 0.31 6.17
C HIS A 189 -11.11 -0.37 7.48
N GLN A 190 -9.82 -0.53 7.76
CA GLN A 190 -9.33 -1.40 8.83
C GLN A 190 -8.86 -0.58 10.05
N TRP A 191 -9.61 0.48 10.37
CA TRP A 191 -9.27 1.35 11.48
C TRP A 191 -9.82 0.77 12.80
N PRO A 192 -9.01 0.73 13.88
CA PRO A 192 -9.51 0.32 15.19
C PRO A 192 -10.77 1.10 15.57
N GLY A 193 -11.82 0.39 16.03
CA GLY A 193 -13.11 0.97 16.36
C GLY A 193 -14.07 1.14 15.17
N GLU A 194 -13.58 1.28 13.94
CA GLU A 194 -14.39 1.56 12.73
C GLU A 194 -14.29 0.48 11.64
N ALA A 195 -13.61 -0.62 11.97
CA ALA A 195 -13.18 -1.62 11.01
C ALA A 195 -14.35 -2.29 10.28
N ARG A 196 -14.24 -2.36 8.94
CA ARG A 196 -15.27 -2.89 8.04
C ARG A 196 -14.73 -3.32 6.68
N VAL A 197 -15.46 -4.23 6.04
CA VAL A 197 -15.26 -4.68 4.65
C VAL A 197 -16.59 -4.62 3.92
N ASP A 198 -16.55 -4.17 2.67
CA ASP A 198 -17.72 -4.07 1.80
C ASP A 198 -17.64 -5.11 0.68
N PHE A 199 -18.72 -5.87 0.51
CA PHE A 199 -18.88 -6.93 -0.47
C PHE A 199 -20.03 -6.63 -1.42
N VAL A 200 -19.94 -7.17 -2.64
CA VAL A 200 -21.02 -7.25 -3.63
C VAL A 200 -21.06 -8.68 -4.18
N GLY A 201 -22.19 -9.09 -4.73
CA GLY A 201 -22.35 -10.43 -5.27
C GLY A 201 -23.76 -10.98 -5.10
N GLU A 202 -24.02 -12.14 -5.73
CA GLU A 202 -25.33 -12.79 -5.67
C GLU A 202 -25.63 -13.43 -4.29
N ALA A 203 -24.58 -13.75 -3.54
CA ALA A 203 -24.69 -14.40 -2.23
C ALA A 203 -24.53 -13.44 -1.04
N VAL A 204 -24.63 -12.11 -1.24
CA VAL A 204 -24.43 -11.16 -0.13
C VAL A 204 -25.52 -11.26 0.95
N GLU A 205 -26.75 -11.58 0.58
CA GLU A 205 -27.81 -11.88 1.54
C GLU A 205 -27.49 -13.15 2.35
N GLU A 206 -26.91 -14.18 1.72
CA GLU A 206 -26.53 -15.43 2.38
C GLU A 206 -25.43 -15.21 3.45
N ILE A 207 -24.51 -14.27 3.21
CA ILE A 207 -23.51 -13.88 4.22
C ILE A 207 -24.20 -13.39 5.51
N ILE A 208 -25.31 -12.67 5.39
CA ILE A 208 -26.05 -12.16 6.55
C ILE A 208 -26.70 -13.32 7.31
N GLU A 209 -27.38 -14.20 6.57
CA GLU A 209 -28.06 -15.38 7.11
C GLU A 209 -27.10 -16.35 7.82
N ARG A 210 -25.87 -16.45 7.32
CA ARG A 210 -24.83 -17.37 7.83
C ARG A 210 -23.70 -16.63 8.56
N SER A 211 -23.95 -15.42 9.05
CA SER A 211 -22.94 -14.57 9.71
C SER A 211 -22.32 -15.22 10.96
N ASP A 212 -23.12 -15.94 11.77
CA ASP A 212 -22.60 -16.69 12.93
C ASP A 212 -21.65 -17.82 12.50
N GLN A 213 -21.96 -18.51 11.39
CA GLN A 213 -21.09 -19.54 10.85
C GLN A 213 -19.79 -18.94 10.29
N LEU A 214 -19.88 -17.82 9.56
CA LEU A 214 -18.72 -17.09 9.06
C LEU A 214 -17.80 -16.65 10.21
N GLU A 215 -18.35 -16.05 11.26
CA GLU A 215 -17.60 -15.66 12.45
C GLU A 215 -16.90 -16.86 13.11
N GLN A 216 -17.61 -17.99 13.23
CA GLN A 216 -17.07 -19.21 13.81
C GLN A 216 -15.88 -19.74 13.00
N VAL A 217 -15.99 -19.80 11.66
CA VAL A 217 -14.89 -20.23 10.79
C VAL A 217 -13.68 -19.30 10.93
N ILE A 218 -13.88 -17.98 10.97
CA ILE A 218 -12.77 -17.02 11.18
C ILE A 218 -12.08 -17.29 12.53
N ARG A 219 -12.85 -17.55 13.60
CA ARG A 219 -12.29 -17.90 14.92
C ARG A 219 -11.55 -19.22 14.90
N ASP A 220 -12.02 -20.21 14.14
CA ASP A 220 -11.31 -21.47 13.92
C ASP A 220 -9.97 -21.22 13.22
N GLU A 221 -9.94 -20.39 12.17
CA GLU A 221 -8.69 -20.06 11.47
C GLU A 221 -7.71 -19.22 12.32
N ILE A 222 -8.21 -18.36 13.20
CA ILE A 222 -7.38 -17.68 14.22
C ILE A 222 -6.77 -18.70 15.18
N ARG A 223 -7.57 -19.65 15.69
CA ARG A 223 -7.08 -20.70 16.61
C ARG A 223 -6.07 -21.64 15.96
N ARG A 224 -6.14 -21.82 14.64
CA ARG A 224 -5.18 -22.60 13.86
C ARG A 224 -3.84 -21.90 13.63
N ASP A 225 -3.75 -20.61 13.98
CA ASP A 225 -2.53 -19.80 13.88
C ASP A 225 -1.89 -19.87 12.50
N LEU A 226 -2.69 -19.66 11.46
CA LEU A 226 -2.26 -19.72 10.07
C LEU A 226 -1.14 -18.69 9.82
N PRO A 227 -0.08 -19.05 9.09
CA PRO A 227 0.99 -18.12 8.76
C PRO A 227 0.50 -17.05 7.79
N VAL A 228 1.00 -15.83 7.96
CA VAL A 228 0.84 -14.73 6.99
C VAL A 228 2.16 -14.54 6.25
N THR A 229 2.12 -14.75 4.93
CA THR A 229 3.30 -14.70 4.06
C THR A 229 3.09 -13.74 2.91
N PHE A 230 4.18 -13.37 2.23
CA PHE A 230 4.12 -12.52 1.04
C PHE A 230 4.64 -13.27 -0.17
N VAL A 231 3.95 -13.10 -1.29
CA VAL A 231 4.35 -13.64 -2.60
C VAL A 231 4.58 -12.49 -3.57
N GLY A 232 5.47 -12.71 -4.56
CA GLY A 232 5.84 -11.70 -5.54
C GLY A 232 6.98 -10.78 -5.08
N ASP A 233 7.27 -9.77 -5.89
CA ASP A 233 8.27 -8.76 -5.59
C ASP A 233 7.66 -7.68 -4.66
N PRO A 234 8.33 -7.30 -3.54
CA PRO A 234 7.79 -6.36 -2.57
C PRO A 234 7.37 -5.01 -3.15
N TYR A 235 7.99 -4.56 -4.23
CA TYR A 235 7.82 -3.25 -4.83
C TYR A 235 7.01 -3.27 -6.13
N VAL A 236 6.86 -4.43 -6.77
CA VAL A 236 6.20 -4.56 -8.08
C VAL A 236 4.91 -5.39 -8.02
N SER A 237 4.89 -6.51 -7.30
CA SER A 237 3.81 -7.52 -7.39
C SER A 237 3.46 -8.18 -6.06
N ARG A 238 3.65 -7.45 -4.96
CA ARG A 238 3.44 -7.95 -3.59
C ARG A 238 1.97 -8.35 -3.35
N ALA A 239 1.77 -9.59 -2.91
CA ALA A 239 0.49 -10.06 -2.42
C ALA A 239 0.65 -10.75 -1.06
N CYS A 240 -0.30 -10.51 -0.16
CA CYS A 240 -0.40 -11.13 1.16
C CYS A 240 -1.17 -12.44 1.05
N GLN A 241 -0.62 -13.53 1.59
CA GLN A 241 -1.26 -14.83 1.66
C GLN A 241 -1.44 -15.26 3.12
N ILE A 242 -2.63 -15.74 3.46
CA ILE A 242 -2.94 -16.27 4.80
C ILE A 242 -3.16 -17.78 4.67
N GLY A 243 -2.28 -18.58 5.28
CA GLY A 243 -2.32 -20.04 5.22
C GLY A 243 -2.47 -20.56 3.79
N GLY A 244 -3.54 -21.32 3.53
CA GLY A 244 -3.85 -21.90 2.22
C GLY A 244 -4.80 -21.07 1.34
N TYR A 245 -5.21 -19.87 1.78
CA TYR A 245 -6.11 -19.02 0.99
C TYR A 245 -5.40 -18.39 -0.21
N ALA A 246 -6.19 -17.91 -1.18
CA ALA A 246 -5.67 -17.20 -2.33
C ALA A 246 -4.93 -15.91 -1.88
N PRO A 247 -3.75 -15.59 -2.46
CA PRO A 247 -3.06 -14.34 -2.17
C PRO A 247 -3.87 -13.12 -2.61
N ILE A 248 -3.86 -12.07 -1.80
CA ILE A 248 -4.51 -10.77 -2.06
C ILE A 248 -3.43 -9.72 -2.32
N ALA A 249 -3.47 -9.07 -3.48
CA ALA A 249 -2.55 -7.97 -3.81
C ALA A 249 -2.65 -6.86 -2.75
N CYS A 250 -1.56 -6.59 -2.05
CA CYS A 250 -1.59 -5.70 -0.89
C CYS A 250 -0.21 -5.15 -0.57
N SER A 251 -0.20 -3.86 -0.25
CA SER A 251 0.99 -3.10 0.14
C SER A 251 0.99 -2.72 1.62
N GLY A 252 -0.04 -3.14 2.38
CA GLY A 252 -0.14 -2.88 3.81
C GLY A 252 0.83 -3.71 4.68
N THR A 253 0.80 -3.39 5.98
CA THR A 253 1.52 -4.13 7.01
C THR A 253 0.60 -5.16 7.67
N HIS A 254 1.14 -6.34 8.00
CA HIS A 254 0.38 -7.47 8.53
C HIS A 254 1.01 -8.06 9.79
N ALA A 255 0.17 -8.72 10.60
CA ALA A 255 0.60 -9.62 11.66
C ALA A 255 1.32 -10.82 11.05
N LEU A 256 2.15 -11.54 11.82
CA LEU A 256 2.89 -12.69 11.28
C LEU A 256 2.02 -13.95 11.12
N SER A 257 0.96 -14.04 11.92
CA SER A 257 0.03 -15.16 11.91
C SER A 257 -1.36 -14.73 12.36
N THR A 258 -2.37 -15.56 12.07
CA THR A 258 -3.76 -15.29 12.49
C THR A 258 -3.94 -15.41 14.00
N GLY A 259 -3.10 -16.15 14.72
CA GLY A 259 -3.18 -16.28 16.18
C GLY A 259 -2.87 -14.98 16.92
N GLU A 260 -2.15 -14.05 16.29
CA GLU A 260 -1.91 -12.72 16.87
C GLU A 260 -3.17 -11.84 16.93
N LEU A 261 -4.23 -12.18 16.21
CA LEU A 261 -5.43 -11.35 16.08
C LEU A 261 -6.29 -11.30 17.35
N GLY A 262 -6.13 -12.26 18.27
CA GLY A 262 -6.94 -12.37 19.48
C GLY A 262 -8.37 -12.82 19.17
N GLN A 263 -9.37 -12.18 19.76
CA GLN A 263 -10.78 -12.55 19.53
C GLN A 263 -11.35 -11.75 18.37
N PHE A 264 -12.07 -12.40 17.46
CA PHE A 264 -12.76 -11.75 16.34
C PHE A 264 -14.27 -11.75 16.54
N ARG A 265 -14.93 -10.65 16.14
CA ARG A 265 -16.39 -10.55 16.13
C ARG A 265 -16.91 -9.70 14.98
N ILE A 266 -17.99 -10.14 14.34
CA ILE A 266 -18.80 -9.35 13.43
C ILE A 266 -19.73 -8.46 14.27
N ARG A 267 -19.54 -7.15 14.16
CA ARG A 267 -20.32 -6.14 14.91
C ARG A 267 -21.59 -5.71 14.21
N SER A 268 -21.59 -5.72 12.88
CA SER A 268 -22.75 -5.30 12.10
C SER A 268 -22.72 -5.86 10.69
N ALA A 269 -23.88 -6.23 10.16
CA ALA A 269 -24.10 -6.50 8.75
C ALA A 269 -25.14 -5.49 8.22
N LYS A 270 -24.77 -4.71 7.20
CA LYS A 270 -25.66 -3.68 6.63
C LYS A 270 -25.71 -3.82 5.12
N LEU A 271 -26.85 -4.25 4.60
CA LEU A 271 -27.11 -4.35 3.16
C LEU A 271 -27.80 -3.09 2.64
N LYS A 272 -27.24 -2.49 1.60
CA LYS A 272 -27.86 -1.33 0.92
C LYS A 272 -27.58 -1.42 -0.57
N ARG A 273 -28.65 -1.50 -1.38
CA ARG A 273 -28.58 -1.51 -2.86
C ARG A 273 -27.61 -2.59 -3.40
N GLY A 274 -27.69 -3.82 -2.86
CA GLY A 274 -26.84 -4.94 -3.28
C GLY A 274 -25.40 -4.90 -2.76
N GLN A 275 -25.03 -3.91 -1.96
CA GLN A 275 -23.73 -3.83 -1.29
C GLN A 275 -23.89 -4.18 0.19
N LEU A 276 -23.19 -5.21 0.64
CA LEU A 276 -23.12 -5.62 2.03
C LEU A 276 -21.88 -5.02 2.69
N ARG A 277 -22.07 -4.30 3.79
CA ARG A 277 -21.00 -3.87 4.69
C ARG A 277 -20.98 -4.73 5.94
N LEU A 278 -19.88 -5.45 6.15
CA LEU A 278 -19.58 -6.14 7.40
C LEU A 278 -18.63 -5.30 8.24
N GLY A 279 -19.10 -4.84 9.40
CA GLY A 279 -18.25 -4.25 10.43
C GLY A 279 -17.73 -5.34 11.37
N TYR A 280 -16.46 -5.29 11.73
CA TYR A 280 -15.84 -6.27 12.62
C TYR A 280 -15.01 -5.58 13.70
N GLU A 281 -14.66 -6.32 14.75
CA GLU A 281 -13.70 -5.94 15.77
C GLU A 281 -12.75 -7.09 16.07
N ILE A 282 -11.56 -6.71 16.56
CA ILE A 282 -10.65 -7.63 17.23
C ILE A 282 -10.32 -7.10 18.63
N THR A 283 -10.21 -7.99 19.60
CA THR A 283 -9.78 -7.66 20.97
C THR A 283 -8.62 -8.57 21.38
N ALA A 284 -7.87 -8.17 22.40
CA ALA A 284 -6.89 -9.06 23.02
C ALA A 284 -7.54 -10.38 23.45
N ALA A 285 -6.77 -11.47 23.35
CA ALA A 285 -7.22 -12.83 23.67
C ALA A 285 -7.64 -12.98 25.14
#